data_AF-A0A6P1Q427-F1
#
_entry.id   AF-A0A6P1Q427-F1
#
_cell.length_a   1.000
_cell.length_b   1.000
_cell.length_c   1.000
_cell.angle_alpha   90.00
_cell.angle_beta   90.00
_cell.angle_gamma   90.00
#
_symmetry.space_group_name_H-M   'P 1'
#
loop_
_entity.id
_entity.type
_entity.pdbx_description
1 polymer ?
#
loop_
_entity_poly.entity_id
_entity_poly.type
_entity_poly.pdbx_seq_one_letter_code
_entity_poly.pdbx_strand_id
1 'polypeptide(L)'
;MLKKIRKIATIITGFLVLLVLIAGYFVLPVWWAEEASYTEKDWLKYHLLTSDEIKCAPRITKDFIIEYKTRDGPSPSVSAITFKGATDTGRLEHYLLALGYRPAINPVHGKM
;
A
#
# COMPACT_ATOMS: atom_id res chain seq x y z
N MET A 1 13.92 -28.29 38.34
CA MET A 1 13.87 -26.92 37.77
C MET A 1 13.98 -26.92 36.24
N LEU A 2 14.94 -27.63 35.63
CA LEU A 2 15.13 -27.70 34.17
C LEU A 2 13.89 -28.16 33.35
N LYS A 3 13.12 -29.13 33.86
CA LYS A 3 11.86 -29.58 33.22
C LYS A 3 10.78 -28.50 33.15
N LYS A 4 10.71 -27.58 34.13
CA LYS A 4 9.75 -26.46 34.10
C LYS A 4 10.18 -25.41 33.07
N ILE A 5 11.48 -25.09 32.99
CA ILE A 5 12.05 -24.16 32.02
C ILE A 5 11.81 -24.64 30.58
N ARG A 6 12.06 -25.93 30.30
CA ARG A 6 11.80 -26.53 28.98
C ARG A 6 10.33 -26.43 28.57
N LYS A 7 9.38 -26.67 29.49
CA LYS A 7 7.94 -26.53 29.22
C LYS A 7 7.55 -25.08 28.90
N ILE A 8 8.06 -24.11 29.66
CA ILE A 8 7.79 -22.68 29.41
C ILE A 8 8.33 -22.27 28.04
N ALA A 9 9.56 -22.69 27.69
CA ALA A 9 10.14 -22.41 26.39
C ALA A 9 9.28 -22.98 25.25
N THR A 10 8.79 -24.22 25.36
CA THR A 10 7.90 -24.81 24.35
C THR A 10 6.59 -24.02 24.19
N ILE A 11 6.00 -23.53 25.28
CA ILE A 11 4.79 -22.69 25.21
C ILE A 11 5.07 -21.37 24.50
N ILE A 12 6.19 -20.70 24.83
CA ILE A 12 6.59 -19.44 24.18
C ILE A 12 6.84 -19.66 22.69
N THR A 13 7.56 -20.72 22.32
CA THR A 13 7.77 -21.06 20.91
C THR A 13 6.45 -21.32 20.19
N GLY A 14 5.53 -22.10 20.80
CA GLY A 14 4.21 -22.35 20.23
C GLY A 14 3.40 -21.08 20.04
N PHE A 15 3.44 -20.17 21.01
CA PHE A 15 2.79 -18.87 20.92
C PHE A 15 3.39 -17.99 19.81
N LEU A 16 4.71 -17.98 19.67
CA LEU A 16 5.40 -17.22 18.63
C LEU A 16 5.07 -17.76 17.23
N VAL A 17 5.05 -19.09 17.06
CA VAL A 17 4.62 -19.71 15.80
C VAL A 17 3.17 -19.34 15.48
N LEU A 18 2.28 -19.37 16.47
CA LEU A 18 0.88 -18.98 16.28
C LEU A 18 0.75 -17.51 15.85
N LEU A 19 1.51 -16.59 16.45
CA LEU A 19 1.52 -15.18 16.04
C LEU A 19 1.97 -15.00 14.60
N VAL A 20 3.00 -15.73 14.16
CA VAL A 20 3.48 -15.67 12.77
C VAL A 20 2.41 -16.20 11.81
N LEU A 21 1.72 -17.28 12.16
CA LEU A 21 0.63 -17.83 11.34
C LEU A 21 -0.54 -16.85 11.22
N ILE A 22 -0.92 -16.20 12.32
CA ILE A 22 -1.98 -15.17 12.32
C ILE A 22 -1.55 -13.99 11.44
N ALA A 23 -0.33 -13.48 11.59
CA ALA A 23 0.17 -12.40 10.75
C ALA A 23 0.19 -12.80 9.27
N GLY A 24 0.69 -13.99 8.95
CA GLY A 24 0.70 -14.53 7.60
C GLY A 24 -0.69 -14.63 6.98
N TYR A 25 -1.70 -15.04 7.76
CA TYR A 25 -3.09 -15.10 7.32
C TYR A 25 -3.64 -13.75 6.84
N PHE A 26 -3.24 -12.64 7.47
CA PHE A 26 -3.65 -11.29 7.05
C PHE A 26 -2.79 -10.74 5.91
N VAL A 27 -1.48 -11.01 5.91
CA VAL A 27 -0.53 -10.43 4.95
C VAL A 27 -0.59 -11.10 3.58
N LEU A 28 -0.67 -12.45 3.53
CA LEU A 28 -0.61 -13.21 2.28
C LEU A 28 -1.70 -12.80 1.27
N PRO A 29 -2.98 -12.64 1.65
CA PRO A 29 -4.01 -12.23 0.69
C PRO A 29 -3.77 -10.85 0.09
N VAL A 30 -3.17 -9.92 0.86
CA VAL A 30 -2.85 -8.57 0.38
C VAL A 30 -1.66 -8.60 -0.55
N TRP A 31 -0.64 -9.40 -0.23
CA TRP A 31 0.58 -9.51 -1.03
C TRP A 31 0.33 -10.11 -2.42
N TRP A 32 -0.63 -11.03 -2.51
CA TRP A 32 -1.03 -11.70 -3.76
C TRP A 32 -2.25 -11.06 -4.43
N ALA A 33 -2.68 -9.89 -3.97
CA ALA A 33 -3.83 -9.21 -4.57
C ALA A 33 -3.45 -8.68 -5.96
N GLU A 34 -4.20 -9.08 -6.99
CA GLU A 34 -4.02 -8.57 -8.35
C GLU A 34 -4.62 -7.17 -8.51
N GLU A 35 -5.73 -6.93 -7.84
CA GLU A 35 -6.42 -5.64 -7.81
C GLU A 35 -6.93 -5.36 -6.39
N ALA A 36 -6.79 -4.11 -5.95
CA ALA A 36 -7.33 -3.67 -4.68
C ALA A 36 -7.79 -2.21 -4.75
N SER A 37 -8.99 -1.95 -4.22
CA SER A 37 -9.48 -0.61 -3.92
C SER A 37 -9.52 -0.43 -2.40
N TYR A 38 -8.91 0.64 -1.91
CA TYR A 38 -8.75 0.88 -0.47
C TYR A 38 -8.53 2.36 -0.15
N THR A 39 -8.52 2.68 1.14
CA THR A 39 -8.23 4.02 1.65
C THR A 39 -7.08 3.97 2.66
N GLU A 40 -6.64 5.12 3.16
CA GLU A 40 -5.64 5.17 4.24
C GLU A 40 -6.07 4.46 5.54
N LYS A 41 -7.39 4.27 5.73
CA LYS A 41 -7.91 3.50 6.87
C LYS A 41 -7.55 2.02 6.78
N ASP A 42 -7.33 1.50 5.58
CA ASP A 42 -6.88 0.14 5.33
C ASP A 42 -5.36 0.03 5.51
N TRP A 43 -4.87 0.19 6.75
CA TRP A 43 -3.44 0.36 7.07
C TRP A 43 -2.52 -0.68 6.39
N LEU A 44 -2.94 -1.95 6.36
CA LEU A 44 -2.13 -3.03 5.79
C LEU A 44 -2.00 -2.91 4.27
N LYS A 45 -3.12 -2.64 3.57
CA LYS A 45 -3.14 -2.43 2.12
C LYS A 45 -2.39 -1.14 1.76
N TYR A 46 -2.62 -0.07 2.51
CA TYR A 46 -1.95 1.20 2.32
C TYR A 46 -0.43 1.09 2.48
N HIS A 47 0.04 0.37 3.49
CA HIS A 47 1.48 0.25 3.72
C HIS A 47 2.15 -0.66 2.69
N LEU A 48 1.51 -1.79 2.33
CA LEU A 48 2.09 -2.80 1.43
C LEU A 48 1.93 -2.48 -0.06
N LEU A 49 0.82 -1.86 -0.48
CA LEU A 49 0.46 -1.71 -1.89
C LEU A 49 0.68 -0.30 -2.44
N THR A 50 0.71 0.73 -1.59
CA THR A 50 0.83 2.12 -2.05
C THR A 50 2.29 2.52 -2.25
N SER A 51 2.60 3.11 -3.41
CA SER A 51 3.92 3.69 -3.70
C SER A 51 4.24 4.91 -2.82
N ASP A 52 5.53 5.15 -2.60
CA ASP A 52 5.99 6.28 -1.76
C ASP A 52 5.60 7.64 -2.34
N GLU A 53 5.50 7.76 -3.67
CA GLU A 53 5.03 8.97 -4.34
C GLU A 53 3.55 9.26 -4.00
N ILE A 54 2.69 8.24 -3.91
CA ILE A 54 1.29 8.44 -3.49
C ILE A 54 1.18 8.66 -1.98
N LYS A 55 2.03 8.01 -1.18
CA LYS A 55 2.10 8.24 0.28
C LYS A 55 2.49 9.69 0.60
N CYS A 56 3.46 10.25 -0.14
CA CYS A 56 3.94 11.62 0.05
C CYS A 56 3.08 12.69 -0.65
N ALA A 57 2.14 12.30 -1.50
CA ALA A 57 1.31 13.26 -2.24
C ALA A 57 0.39 14.07 -1.32
N PRO A 58 0.24 15.39 -1.55
CA PRO A 58 -0.64 16.22 -0.74
C PRO A 58 -2.10 15.76 -0.86
N ARG A 59 -2.77 15.58 0.28
CA ARG A 59 -4.20 15.24 0.33
C ARG A 59 -5.02 16.50 0.07
N ILE A 60 -5.50 16.64 -1.17
CA ILE A 60 -6.30 17.80 -1.59
C ILE A 60 -7.76 17.70 -1.15
N THR A 61 -8.27 16.49 -0.91
CA THR A 61 -9.62 16.24 -0.36
C THR A 61 -9.57 15.14 0.70
N LYS A 62 -10.62 15.08 1.54
CA LYS A 62 -10.82 14.00 2.51
C LYS A 62 -11.46 12.75 1.89
N ASP A 63 -12.16 12.91 0.77
CA ASP A 63 -12.78 11.82 0.02
C ASP A 63 -11.88 11.45 -1.16
N PHE A 64 -11.15 10.35 -1.00
CA PHE A 64 -10.29 9.80 -2.02
C PHE A 64 -10.26 8.27 -1.93
N ILE A 65 -9.95 7.64 -3.06
CA ILE A 65 -9.80 6.19 -3.18
C ILE A 65 -8.43 5.91 -3.79
N ILE A 66 -7.72 4.94 -3.24
CA ILE A 66 -6.48 4.41 -3.80
C ILE A 66 -6.80 3.09 -4.48
N GLU A 67 -6.33 2.96 -5.71
CA GLU A 67 -6.47 1.76 -6.53
C GLU A 67 -5.09 1.20 -6.81
N TYR A 68 -4.97 -0.11 -6.66
CA TYR A 68 -3.78 -0.87 -6.97
C TYR A 68 -4.12 -1.92 -8.01
N LYS A 69 -3.32 -2.01 -9.06
CA LYS A 69 -3.39 -3.09 -10.05
C LYS A 69 -1.99 -3.63 -10.33
N THR A 70 -1.78 -4.92 -10.12
CA THR A 70 -0.64 -5.61 -10.72
C THR A 70 -0.87 -5.70 -12.22
N ARG A 71 0.12 -5.31 -13.00
CA ARG A 71 0.06 -5.47 -14.44
C ARG A 71 0.80 -6.75 -14.81
N ASP A 72 0.18 -7.61 -15.61
CA ASP A 72 0.80 -8.86 -16.02
C ASP A 72 2.14 -8.63 -16.74
N GLY A 73 3.14 -9.46 -16.42
CA GLY A 73 4.47 -9.42 -17.01
C GLY A 73 5.46 -8.44 -16.35
N PRO A 74 6.49 -7.97 -17.06
CA PRO A 74 7.57 -7.12 -16.49
C PRO A 74 7.14 -5.66 -16.24
N SER A 75 5.84 -5.38 -16.32
CA SER A 75 5.32 -4.02 -16.14
C SER A 75 5.20 -3.69 -14.65
N PRO A 76 5.60 -2.48 -14.21
CA PRO A 76 5.45 -2.08 -12.82
C PRO A 76 3.97 -2.09 -12.41
N SER A 77 3.71 -2.48 -11.16
CA SER A 77 2.39 -2.34 -10.56
C SER A 77 1.98 -0.87 -10.58
N VAL A 78 0.73 -0.61 -10.95
CA VAL A 78 0.20 0.75 -11.04
C VAL A 78 -0.60 1.02 -9.77
N SER A 79 -0.18 2.06 -9.07
CA SER A 79 -0.98 2.66 -8.00
C SER A 79 -1.59 3.95 -8.51
N ALA A 80 -2.87 4.16 -8.28
CA ALA A 80 -3.59 5.38 -8.62
C ALA A 80 -4.30 5.93 -7.38
N ILE A 81 -4.40 7.25 -7.28
CA ILE A 81 -5.19 7.93 -6.25
C ILE A 81 -6.19 8.85 -6.93
N THR A 82 -7.47 8.71 -6.58
CA THR A 82 -8.57 9.48 -7.15
C THR A 82 -9.20 10.33 -6.06
N PHE A 83 -9.07 11.65 -6.18
CA PHE A 83 -9.68 12.62 -5.27
C PHE A 83 -11.07 13.02 -5.78
N LYS A 84 -12.08 12.98 -4.91
CA LYS A 84 -13.44 13.40 -5.22
C LYS A 84 -13.71 14.80 -4.67
N GLY A 85 -14.36 15.64 -5.49
CA GLY A 85 -14.78 16.98 -5.08
C GLY A 85 -13.64 17.98 -4.86
N ALA A 86 -12.50 17.79 -5.53
CA ALA A 86 -11.38 18.72 -5.43
C ALA A 86 -11.70 20.04 -6.15
N THR A 87 -11.56 21.16 -5.45
CA THR A 87 -11.74 22.51 -6.00
C THR A 87 -10.43 23.19 -6.33
N ASP A 88 -9.33 22.80 -5.67
CA ASP A 88 -7.97 23.28 -5.90
C ASP A 88 -7.02 22.09 -6.07
N THR A 89 -6.46 21.96 -7.26
CA THR A 89 -5.48 20.92 -7.63
C THR A 89 -4.05 21.45 -7.72
N GLY A 90 -3.83 22.76 -7.53
CA GLY A 90 -2.53 23.39 -7.79
C GLY A 90 -1.41 22.81 -6.92
N ARG A 91 -1.70 22.48 -5.66
CA ARG A 91 -0.73 21.82 -4.76
C ARG A 91 -0.31 20.44 -5.27
N LEU A 92 -1.26 19.66 -5.80
CA LEU A 92 -0.98 18.34 -6.35
C LEU A 92 -0.19 18.46 -7.66
N GLU A 93 -0.54 19.43 -8.50
CA GLU A 93 0.18 19.71 -9.74
C GLU A 93 1.64 20.11 -9.47
N HIS A 94 1.88 21.07 -8.57
CA HIS A 94 3.24 21.46 -8.18
C HIS A 94 4.05 20.29 -7.62
N TYR A 95 3.42 19.44 -6.81
CA TYR A 95 4.05 18.23 -6.28
C TYR A 95 4.48 17.27 -7.40
N LEU A 96 3.57 16.97 -8.33
CA LEU A 96 3.84 16.08 -9.47
C LEU A 96 4.94 16.65 -10.38
N LEU A 97 4.91 17.96 -10.67
CA LEU A 97 5.95 18.64 -11.44
C LEU A 97 7.32 18.56 -10.76
N ALA A 98 7.38 18.73 -9.43
CA ALA A 98 8.60 18.61 -8.64
C ALA A 98 9.17 17.18 -8.64
N LEU A 99 8.31 16.16 -8.71
CA LEU A 99 8.71 14.76 -8.91
C LEU A 99 9.16 14.43 -10.34
N GLY A 100 9.04 15.37 -11.28
CA GLY A 100 9.39 15.19 -12.70
C GLY A 100 8.24 14.69 -13.57
N TYR A 101 7.03 14.53 -13.02
CA TYR A 101 5.85 14.20 -13.82
C TYR A 101 5.46 15.39 -14.72
N ARG A 102 4.73 15.07 -15.79
CA ARG A 102 4.16 16.05 -16.71
C ARG A 102 2.70 15.69 -16.96
N PRO A 103 1.83 16.68 -17.22
CA PRO A 103 0.48 16.42 -17.67
C PRO A 103 0.52 15.51 -18.91
N ALA A 104 -0.06 14.33 -18.78
CA ALA A 104 -0.11 13.39 -19.89
C ALA A 104 -1.10 13.91 -20.95
N ILE A 105 -0.60 14.22 -22.15
CA ILE A 105 -1.48 14.50 -23.31
C ILE A 105 -2.18 13.21 -23.76
N ASN A 106 -1.60 12.04 -23.42
CA ASN A 106 -2.19 10.70 -23.52
C ASN A 106 -1.84 9.85 -22.28
N PRO A 107 -2.82 9.28 -21.56
CA PRO A 107 -2.66 8.74 -20.19
C PRO A 107 -1.81 7.48 -20.05
N VAL A 108 -1.24 6.94 -21.14
CA VAL A 108 -0.54 5.65 -21.13
C VAL A 108 0.96 5.77 -20.78
N HIS A 109 1.52 6.98 -20.82
CA HIS A 109 2.97 7.18 -20.57
C HIS A 109 3.21 8.05 -19.33
N GLY A 110 3.53 7.39 -18.21
CA GLY A 110 4.07 8.03 -17.01
C GLY A 110 5.60 8.08 -17.04
N LYS A 111 6.16 9.20 -16.57
CA LYS A 111 7.60 9.62 -16.51
C LYS A 111 8.40 9.40 -17.81
N MET A 112 8.87 10.52 -18.39
CA MET A 112 9.98 10.53 -19.34
C MET A 112 11.30 10.69 -18.59
#